data_AF-A0A7L2WB63-F1
#
_entry.id   AF-A0A7L2WB63-F1
#
_cell.length_a   1.000
_cell.length_b   1.000
_cell.length_c   1.000
_cell.angle_alpha   90.00
_cell.angle_beta   90.00
_cell.angle_gamma   90.00
#
_symmetry.space_group_name_H-M   'P 1'
#
loop_
_entity.id
_entity.type
_entity.pdbx_description
1 polymer ?
#
loop_
_entity_poly.entity_id
_entity_poly.type
_entity_poly.pdbx_seq_one_letter_code
_entity_poly.pdbx_strand_id
1 'polypeptide(L)'
;PPTLRSPGRPGELSLVVLLPALRRRLGLLAELHVVKAPARECSGLVLLSSCYRTTEQLQQFFADARRRGQYPATYHAVTVGVPAEAEGEIRARLRWQQHGDTTVVVPVPAPGRRSLARKEVKSTLTRYRVLGAAGGCALLQLQPRT
;
A
#
# COMPACT_ATOMS: atom_id res chain seq x y z
N PRO A 1 -1.49 9.97 -9.54
CA PRO A 1 -2.96 10.22 -9.54
C PRO A 1 -3.68 8.94 -9.10
N PRO A 2 -4.78 9.04 -8.34
CA PRO A 2 -5.60 7.88 -7.99
C PRO A 2 -6.26 7.40 -9.28
N THR A 3 -5.76 6.30 -9.86
CA THR A 3 -6.25 5.54 -11.05
C THR A 3 -5.14 4.88 -11.87
N LEU A 4 -3.86 5.27 -11.72
CA LEU A 4 -2.77 4.63 -12.46
C LEU A 4 -2.40 3.27 -11.82
N ARG A 5 -2.70 2.18 -12.53
CA ARG A 5 -2.46 0.80 -12.04
C ARG A 5 -0.99 0.40 -12.07
N SER A 6 -0.59 -0.58 -11.26
CA SER A 6 0.51 -1.50 -11.55
C SER A 6 -0.05 -2.74 -12.31
N PRO A 7 0.74 -3.48 -13.10
CA PRO A 7 0.24 -4.17 -14.30
C PRO A 7 -0.75 -5.30 -13.96
N GLY A 8 -1.85 -5.41 -14.72
CA GLY A 8 -2.87 -6.42 -14.43
C GLY A 8 -3.90 -6.79 -15.52
N ARG A 9 -4.17 -5.97 -16.54
CA ARG A 9 -5.05 -6.38 -17.68
C ARG A 9 -4.63 -5.74 -19.02
N PRO A 10 -4.76 -6.45 -20.15
CA PRO A 10 -4.56 -5.88 -21.48
C PRO A 10 -5.57 -4.76 -21.75
N GLY A 11 -5.11 -3.59 -22.21
CA GLY A 11 -5.97 -2.46 -22.61
C GLY A 11 -6.16 -1.36 -21.56
N GLU A 12 -5.67 -1.52 -20.33
CA GLU A 12 -5.79 -0.49 -19.27
C GLU A 12 -4.46 0.23 -19.00
N LEU A 13 -4.52 1.56 -18.84
CA LEU A 13 -3.35 2.39 -18.54
C LEU A 13 -2.77 2.02 -17.16
N SER A 14 -1.52 1.55 -17.18
CA SER A 14 -0.72 1.29 -15.98
C SER A 14 0.51 2.20 -15.97
N LEU A 15 1.01 2.54 -14.77
CA LEU A 15 2.23 3.34 -14.65
C LEU A 15 3.41 2.69 -15.38
N VAL A 16 3.48 1.36 -15.38
CA VAL A 16 4.52 0.58 -16.07
C VAL A 16 4.52 0.88 -17.57
N VAL A 17 3.34 0.96 -18.19
CA VAL A 17 3.19 1.30 -19.62
C VAL A 17 3.64 2.74 -19.92
N LEU A 18 3.56 3.64 -18.94
CA LEU A 18 3.99 5.03 -19.10
C LEU A 18 5.49 5.26 -18.86
N LEU A 19 6.23 4.29 -18.30
CA LEU A 19 7.65 4.46 -17.97
C LEU A 19 8.52 4.83 -19.19
N PRO A 20 8.35 4.24 -20.40
CA PRO A 20 9.14 4.63 -21.55
C PRO A 20 8.88 6.07 -22.01
N ALA A 21 7.63 6.54 -21.90
CA ALA A 21 7.28 7.93 -22.21
C ALA A 21 7.86 8.90 -21.17
N LEU A 22 7.78 8.54 -19.88
CA LEU A 22 8.36 9.31 -18.79
C LEU A 22 9.89 9.37 -18.90
N ARG A 23 10.55 8.24 -19.18
CA ARG A 23 12.00 8.14 -19.43
C ARG A 23 12.44 9.15 -20.49
N ARG A 24 11.76 9.14 -21.64
CA ARG A 24 12.05 10.06 -22.76
C ARG A 24 11.87 11.52 -22.36
N ARG A 25 10.78 11.86 -21.66
CA ARG A 25 10.52 13.24 -21.19
C ARG A 25 11.54 13.73 -20.16
N LEU A 26 12.10 12.83 -19.35
CA LEU A 26 13.13 13.14 -18.37
C LEU A 26 14.56 13.11 -18.94
N GLY A 27 14.74 12.79 -20.23
CA GLY A 27 16.06 12.71 -20.85
C GLY A 27 16.94 11.56 -20.31
N LEU A 28 16.33 10.53 -19.72
CA LEU A 28 17.07 9.41 -19.13
C LEU A 28 17.41 8.36 -20.20
N LEU A 29 18.66 7.90 -20.20
CA LEU A 29 19.10 6.84 -21.12
C LEU A 29 18.71 5.45 -20.62
N ALA A 30 18.85 5.22 -19.32
CA ALA A 30 18.58 3.93 -18.69
C ALA A 30 17.07 3.71 -18.46
N GLU A 31 16.65 2.45 -18.52
CA GLU A 31 15.27 2.05 -18.27
C GLU A 31 14.82 2.35 -16.84
N LEU A 32 13.66 2.97 -16.71
CA LEU A 32 13.04 3.25 -15.42
C LEU A 32 12.28 2.01 -14.91
N HIS A 33 12.51 1.69 -13.64
CA HIS A 33 11.85 0.61 -12.93
C HIS A 33 11.07 1.15 -11.73
N VAL A 34 9.92 0.55 -11.44
CA VAL A 34 9.14 0.88 -10.24
C VAL A 34 9.73 0.13 -9.06
N VAL A 35 10.29 0.88 -8.10
CA VAL A 35 10.80 0.33 -6.84
C VAL A 35 9.65 0.11 -5.86
N LYS A 36 8.81 1.14 -5.69
CA LYS A 36 7.65 1.14 -4.81
C LYS A 36 6.57 2.05 -5.37
N ALA A 37 5.34 1.57 -5.38
CA ALA A 37 4.16 2.34 -5.73
C ALA A 37 3.05 2.10 -4.69
N PRO A 38 2.12 3.05 -4.52
CA PRO A 38 0.91 2.84 -3.74
C PRO A 38 0.01 1.79 -4.41
N ALA A 39 -0.94 1.25 -3.64
CA ALA A 39 -1.98 0.38 -4.19
C ALA A 39 -2.85 1.14 -5.21
N ARG A 40 -3.55 0.39 -6.07
CA ARG A 40 -4.32 0.94 -7.19
C ARG A 40 -5.33 2.01 -6.76
N GLU A 41 -5.95 1.80 -5.61
CA GLU A 41 -7.01 2.64 -5.04
C GLU A 41 -6.44 3.89 -4.36
N CYS A 42 -5.11 3.97 -4.24
CA CYS A 42 -4.41 5.04 -3.53
C CYS A 42 -3.63 5.93 -4.50
N SER A 43 -3.71 7.24 -4.29
CA SER A 43 -2.71 8.18 -4.80
C SER A 43 -1.50 8.22 -3.88
N GLY A 44 -0.34 8.65 -4.39
CA GLY A 44 0.80 8.92 -3.53
C GLY A 44 2.14 8.91 -4.25
N LEU A 45 3.19 8.81 -3.44
CA LEU A 45 4.57 8.78 -3.88
C LEU A 45 4.88 7.49 -4.62
N VAL A 46 5.51 7.62 -5.79
CA VAL A 46 6.09 6.51 -6.53
C VAL A 46 7.60 6.68 -6.50
N LEU A 47 8.31 5.62 -6.08
CA LEU A 47 9.75 5.56 -6.16
C LEU A 47 10.17 4.82 -7.42
N LEU A 48 10.92 5.50 -8.28
CA LEU A 48 11.47 4.97 -9.52
C LEU A 48 13.00 4.93 -9.44
N SER A 49 13.62 3.98 -10.12
CA SER A 49 15.08 3.89 -10.24
C SER A 49 15.45 3.45 -11.66
N SER A 50 16.51 4.04 -12.19
CA SER A 50 17.13 3.64 -13.46
C SER A 50 18.32 2.68 -13.29
N CYS A 51 18.66 2.33 -12.05
CA CYS A 51 19.77 1.45 -11.71
C CYS A 51 19.24 0.16 -11.09
N TYR A 52 19.54 -0.99 -11.71
CA TYR A 52 19.12 -2.30 -11.25
C TYR A 52 19.56 -2.58 -9.80
N ARG A 53 20.84 -2.36 -9.48
CA ARG A 53 21.38 -2.59 -8.13
C ARG A 53 20.68 -1.73 -7.07
N THR A 54 20.43 -0.46 -7.37
CA THR A 54 19.72 0.44 -6.46
C THR A 54 18.26 0.01 -6.28
N THR A 55 17.61 -0.45 -7.36
CA THR A 55 16.24 -1.02 -7.29
C THR A 55 16.19 -2.20 -6.33
N GLU A 56 17.10 -3.17 -6.46
CA GLU A 56 17.16 -4.34 -5.57
C GLU A 56 17.42 -3.94 -4.11
N GLN A 57 18.40 -3.06 -3.88
CA GLN A 57 18.73 -2.59 -2.53
C GLN A 57 17.54 -1.89 -1.85
N LEU A 58 16.81 -1.04 -2.58
CA LEU A 58 15.64 -0.35 -2.03
C LEU A 58 14.47 -1.32 -1.79
N GLN A 59 14.22 -2.26 -2.69
CA GLN A 59 13.20 -3.30 -2.48
C GLN A 59 13.52 -4.14 -1.25
N GLN A 60 14.79 -4.50 -1.06
CA GLN A 60 15.28 -5.22 0.10
C GLN A 60 15.12 -4.40 1.39
N PHE A 61 15.46 -3.10 1.36
CA PHE A 61 15.23 -2.18 2.47
C PHE A 61 13.77 -2.18 2.95
N PHE A 62 12.82 -2.05 2.02
CA PHE A 62 11.39 -2.08 2.36
C PHE A 62 10.94 -3.44 2.92
N ALA A 63 11.48 -4.54 2.40
CA ALA A 63 11.22 -5.88 2.93
C ALA A 63 11.78 -6.02 4.35
N ASP A 64 12.99 -5.53 4.61
CA ASP A 64 13.68 -5.62 5.89
C ASP A 64 13.01 -4.76 6.96
N ALA A 65 12.62 -3.53 6.60
CA ALA A 65 11.87 -2.65 7.50
C ALA A 65 10.60 -3.36 8.00
N ARG A 66 9.83 -3.98 7.10
CA ARG A 66 8.63 -4.76 7.48
C ARG A 66 8.97 -5.95 8.36
N ARG A 67 10.02 -6.72 8.03
CA ARG A 67 10.47 -7.86 8.85
C ARG A 67 10.88 -7.45 10.26
N ARG A 68 11.47 -6.27 10.41
CA ARG A 68 11.86 -5.67 11.70
C ARG A 68 10.70 -4.97 12.42
N GLY A 69 9.48 -5.04 11.88
CA GLY A 69 8.30 -4.41 12.48
C GLY A 69 8.29 -2.88 12.42
N GLN A 70 9.02 -2.30 11.47
CA GLN A 70 9.05 -0.86 11.23
C GLN A 70 7.89 -0.43 10.31
N TYR A 71 7.71 0.90 10.19
CA TYR A 71 6.62 1.53 9.45
C TYR A 71 7.19 2.33 8.27
N PRO A 72 7.50 1.68 7.13
CA PRO A 72 8.26 2.33 6.07
C PRO A 72 7.43 3.26 5.19
N ALA A 73 6.13 3.40 5.45
CA ALA A 73 5.23 4.23 4.67
C ALA A 73 4.23 4.93 5.57
N THR A 74 3.89 6.16 5.19
CA THR A 74 2.85 6.98 5.81
C THR A 74 1.80 7.31 4.76
N TYR A 75 0.55 7.07 5.09
CA TYR A 75 -0.61 7.38 4.26
C TYR A 75 -1.45 8.46 4.94
N HIS A 76 -2.16 9.24 4.14
CA HIS A 76 -3.20 10.12 4.63
C HIS A 76 -4.54 9.66 4.07
N ALA A 77 -5.55 9.61 4.94
CA ALA A 77 -6.90 9.20 4.56
C ALA A 77 -7.93 10.11 5.23
N VAL A 78 -9.03 10.38 4.52
CA VAL A 78 -10.20 11.01 5.12
C VAL A 78 -11.20 9.91 5.47
N THR A 79 -11.69 9.91 6.70
CA THR A 79 -12.73 8.98 7.16
C THR A 79 -14.03 9.72 7.42
N VAL A 80 -15.15 9.03 7.17
CA VAL A 80 -16.44 9.40 7.74
C VAL A 80 -16.47 8.91 9.18
N GLY A 81 -16.83 9.79 10.10
CA GLY A 81 -16.66 9.58 11.54
C GLY A 81 -15.27 10.01 12.03
N VAL A 82 -15.24 10.50 13.26
CA VAL A 82 -14.00 10.84 13.98
C VAL A 82 -13.70 9.69 14.94
N PRO A 83 -12.50 9.08 14.89
CA PRO A 83 -12.09 8.11 15.89
C PRO A 83 -12.24 8.67 17.30
N ALA A 84 -12.67 7.84 18.26
CA ALA A 84 -12.84 8.25 19.65
C ALA A 84 -11.52 8.73 20.29
N GLU A 85 -10.42 8.07 19.93
CA GLU A 85 -9.08 8.42 20.39
C GLU A 85 -8.30 9.17 19.31
N ALA A 86 -7.47 10.13 19.72
CA ALA A 86 -6.66 10.91 18.79
C ALA A 86 -5.54 10.09 18.12
N GLU A 87 -5.08 9.02 18.77
CA GLU A 87 -4.04 8.12 18.27
C GLU A 87 -4.34 6.69 18.70
N GLY A 88 -3.86 5.70 17.94
CA GLY A 88 -4.00 4.31 18.35
C GLY A 88 -3.49 3.29 17.34
N GLU A 89 -3.82 2.03 17.64
CA GLU A 89 -3.45 0.88 16.82
C GLU A 89 -4.70 0.14 16.33
N ILE A 90 -4.77 -0.06 15.01
CA ILE A 90 -5.77 -0.91 14.37
C ILE A 90 -5.13 -2.28 14.14
N ARG A 91 -5.62 -3.27 14.88
CA ARG A 91 -5.20 -4.68 14.74
C ARG A 91 -6.32 -5.45 14.06
N ALA A 92 -6.09 -5.86 12.82
CA ALA A 92 -7.06 -6.62 12.05
C ALA A 92 -6.43 -7.91 11.53
N ARG A 93 -7.24 -8.97 11.46
CA ARG A 93 -6.85 -10.22 10.82
C ARG A 93 -7.60 -10.28 9.50
N LEU A 94 -6.87 -10.25 8.40
CA LEU A 94 -7.43 -10.04 7.07
C LEU A 94 -7.21 -11.27 6.20
N ARG A 95 -8.20 -11.58 5.35
CA ARG A 95 -8.05 -12.58 4.29
C ARG A 95 -8.56 -12.03 2.96
N TRP A 96 -8.02 -12.56 1.87
CA TRP A 96 -8.62 -12.37 0.57
C TRP A 96 -9.83 -13.30 0.42
N GLN A 97 -10.92 -12.77 -0.12
CA GLN A 97 -12.12 -13.52 -0.45
C GLN A 97 -12.55 -13.19 -1.87
N GLN A 98 -12.80 -14.23 -2.66
CA GLN A 98 -13.37 -14.06 -3.99
C GLN A 98 -14.88 -13.83 -3.88
N HIS A 99 -15.37 -12.79 -4.53
CA HIS A 99 -16.78 -12.46 -4.63
C HIS A 99 -17.12 -12.20 -6.11
N GLY A 100 -17.64 -13.23 -6.80
CA GLY A 100 -17.76 -13.25 -8.25
C GLY A 100 -16.40 -13.06 -8.93
N ASP A 101 -16.28 -12.06 -9.80
CA ASP A 101 -15.04 -11.74 -10.52
C ASP A 101 -14.09 -10.82 -9.74
N THR A 102 -14.43 -10.42 -8.51
CA THR A 102 -13.65 -9.48 -7.71
C THR A 102 -13.06 -10.15 -6.47
N THR A 103 -11.77 -9.93 -6.23
CA THR A 103 -11.13 -10.30 -4.97
C THR A 103 -11.19 -9.14 -3.98
N VAL A 104 -11.78 -9.34 -2.81
CA VAL A 104 -11.89 -8.34 -1.74
C VAL A 104 -11.11 -8.77 -0.50
N VAL A 105 -10.66 -7.79 0.30
CA VAL A 105 -10.06 -8.06 1.61
C VAL A 105 -11.15 -7.96 2.66
N VAL A 106 -11.32 -9.00 3.47
CA VAL A 106 -12.31 -9.04 4.54
C VAL A 106 -11.66 -9.25 5.91
N PRO A 107 -12.19 -8.62 6.97
CA PRO A 107 -11.80 -8.94 8.34
C PRO A 107 -12.31 -10.32 8.74
N VAL A 108 -11.48 -11.08 9.46
CA VAL A 108 -11.79 -12.40 10.00
C VAL A 108 -11.80 -12.31 11.53
N PRO A 109 -12.98 -12.24 12.17
CA PRO A 109 -13.07 -12.34 13.62
C PRO A 109 -12.65 -13.76 14.05
N ALA A 110 -11.83 -13.85 15.11
CA ALA A 110 -11.39 -15.11 15.73
C ALA A 110 -10.95 -16.23 14.76
N PRO A 111 -9.90 -16.04 13.94
CA PRO A 111 -9.44 -17.08 13.03
C PRO A 111 -8.86 -18.28 13.78
N GLY A 112 -9.10 -19.48 13.26
CA GLY A 112 -8.51 -20.71 13.78
C GLY A 112 -6.98 -20.71 13.68
N ARG A 113 -6.30 -21.41 14.59
CA ARG A 113 -4.83 -21.50 14.61
C ARG A 113 -4.25 -22.04 13.29
N ARG A 114 -4.96 -22.96 12.63
CA ARG A 114 -4.52 -23.57 11.36
C ARG A 114 -4.51 -22.58 10.19
N SER A 115 -5.49 -21.67 10.09
CA SER A 115 -5.54 -20.69 8.99
C SER A 115 -4.46 -19.62 9.12
N LEU A 116 -4.07 -19.28 10.35
CA LEU A 116 -2.90 -18.43 10.61
C LEU A 116 -1.59 -19.14 10.23
N ALA A 117 -1.43 -20.41 10.62
CA ALA A 117 -0.23 -21.20 10.30
C ALA A 117 -0.04 -21.38 8.78
N ARG A 118 -1.14 -21.56 8.04
CA ARG A 118 -1.16 -21.68 6.58
C ARG A 118 -1.06 -20.34 5.83
N LYS A 119 -1.00 -19.21 6.55
CA LYS A 119 -0.97 -17.84 5.98
C LYS A 119 -2.20 -17.50 5.11
N GLU A 120 -3.31 -18.20 5.31
CA GLU A 120 -4.61 -17.90 4.70
C GLU A 120 -5.21 -16.61 5.28
N VAL A 121 -4.91 -16.36 6.56
CA VAL A 121 -5.25 -15.12 7.27
C VAL A 121 -3.96 -14.42 7.67
N LYS A 122 -3.85 -13.13 7.37
CA LYS A 122 -2.72 -12.28 7.75
C LYS A 122 -3.09 -11.39 8.92
N SER A 123 -2.28 -11.42 9.97
CA SER A 123 -2.36 -10.44 11.06
C SER A 123 -1.75 -9.12 10.60
N THR A 124 -2.51 -8.05 10.74
CA THR A 124 -2.13 -6.70 10.31
C THR A 124 -2.14 -5.73 11.49
N LEU A 125 -1.25 -4.75 11.42
CA LEU A 125 -1.15 -3.68 12.40
C LEU A 125 -0.92 -2.37 11.65
N THR A 126 -1.78 -1.40 11.90
CA THR A 126 -1.68 -0.04 11.39
C THR A 126 -1.77 0.93 12.56
N ARG A 127 -0.77 1.80 12.69
CA ARG A 127 -0.85 2.94 13.61
C ARG A 127 -1.61 4.07 12.95
N TYR A 128 -2.42 4.78 13.72
CA TYR A 128 -3.11 5.96 13.24
C TYR A 128 -2.92 7.15 14.19
N ARG A 129 -3.02 8.34 13.61
CA ARG A 129 -3.09 9.61 14.31
C ARG A 129 -4.09 10.52 13.61
N VAL A 130 -4.99 11.14 14.35
CA VAL A 130 -5.90 12.17 13.87
C VAL A 130 -5.11 13.46 13.69
N LEU A 131 -5.11 14.00 12.47
CA LEU A 131 -4.47 15.27 12.13
C LEU A 131 -5.43 16.45 12.17
N GLY A 132 -6.73 16.19 11.97
CA GLY A 132 -7.78 17.19 12.05
C GLY A 132 -9.16 16.55 11.87
N ALA A 133 -10.20 17.21 12.35
CA ALA A 133 -11.57 16.77 12.21
C ALA A 133 -12.50 17.95 11.95
N ALA A 134 -13.45 17.78 11.03
CA ALA A 134 -14.45 18.77 10.68
C ALA A 134 -15.67 18.10 10.02
N GLY A 135 -16.87 18.60 10.30
CA GLY A 135 -18.09 18.14 9.62
C GLY A 135 -18.39 16.65 9.77
N GLY A 136 -18.01 16.04 10.90
CA GLY A 136 -18.18 14.60 11.12
C GLY A 136 -17.15 13.72 10.40
N CYS A 137 -16.14 14.31 9.76
CA CYS A 137 -15.04 13.60 9.11
C CYS A 137 -13.72 13.84 9.84
N ALA A 138 -12.75 12.95 9.65
CA ALA A 138 -11.40 13.11 10.16
C ALA A 138 -10.34 12.89 9.08
N LEU A 139 -9.27 13.68 9.12
CA LEU A 139 -8.03 13.43 8.39
C LEU A 139 -7.11 12.61 9.29
N LEU A 140 -6.73 11.42 8.83
CA LEU A 140 -5.86 10.50 9.55
C LEU A 140 -4.51 10.38 8.86
N GLN A 141 -3.44 10.35 9.66
CA GLN A 141 -2.17 9.75 9.30
C GLN A 141 -2.23 8.25 9.61
N LEU A 142 -1.81 7.39 8.68
CA LEU A 142 -1.81 5.94 8.81
C LEU A 142 -0.44 5.37 8.49
N GLN A 143 0.04 4.46 9.34
CA GLN A 143 1.35 3.82 9.20
C GLN A 143 1.17 2.30 9.31
N PRO A 144 1.07 1.57 8.19
CA PRO A 144 0.97 0.11 8.20
C PRO A 144 2.34 -0.53 8.44
N ARG A 145 2.36 -1.56 9.28
CA ARG A 145 3.57 -2.39 9.55
C ARG A 145 3.75 -3.52 8.53
N THR A 146 2.67 -3.91 7.87
CA THR A 146 2.52 -5.13 7.06
C THR A 146 3.15 -5.10 5.69
#